data_AF-C3X2A6-F1
#
_entry.id   AF-C3X2A6-F1
#
_cell.length_a   1.000
_cell.length_b   1.000
_cell.length_c   1.000
_cell.angle_alpha   90.00
_cell.angle_beta   90.00
_cell.angle_gamma   90.00
#
_symmetry.space_group_name_H-M   'P 1'
#
loop_
_entity.id
_entity.type
_entity.pdbx_description
1 polymer ?
#
loop_
_entity_poly.entity_id
_entity_poly.type
_entity_poly.pdbx_seq_one_letter_code
_entity_poly.pdbx_strand_id
1 'polypeptide(L)'
;MTTLGFIKRCPSYKKVYFFEPESDNYRLAKVNLADKRNIQLINKGCSLKNDTAYLVADKDISVVSSEGDQRIELVALDSVILEDENILIKMDIEGAEYEAILGCMNIIKKCNPTLAVSVYHSVSDFWRIPFLVLSINPNYKLFVRHYTETVYETVMYFVPNEKLLLNS
;
A
#
# COMPACT_ATOMS: atom_id res chain seq x y z
N MET A 1 -2.92 7.59 7.51
CA MET A 1 -2.29 7.09 8.76
C MET A 1 -0.86 6.66 8.49
N THR A 2 0.13 7.15 9.23
CA THR A 2 1.57 6.81 9.07
C THR A 2 1.95 5.52 9.81
N THR A 3 3.13 4.94 9.50
CA THR A 3 3.68 3.76 10.19
C THR A 3 3.82 3.97 11.70
N LEU A 4 4.33 5.14 12.12
CA LEU A 4 4.39 5.50 13.55
C LEU A 4 3.00 5.59 14.18
N GLY A 5 2.03 6.14 13.44
CA GLY A 5 0.63 6.20 13.86
C GLY A 5 -0.03 4.82 14.00
N PHE A 6 0.32 3.86 13.14
CA PHE A 6 -0.10 2.47 13.25
C PHE A 6 0.52 1.81 14.49
N ILE A 7 1.84 1.90 14.68
CA ILE A 7 2.55 1.30 15.82
C ILE A 7 1.99 1.79 17.15
N LYS A 8 1.66 3.09 17.25
CA LYS A 8 1.05 3.67 18.45
C LYS A 8 -0.33 3.08 18.76
N ARG A 9 -1.13 2.79 17.73
CA ARG A 9 -2.50 2.25 17.87
C ARG A 9 -2.53 0.73 18.03
N CYS A 10 -1.55 0.04 17.47
CA CYS A 10 -1.46 -1.41 17.44
C CYS A 10 -0.10 -1.87 17.97
N PRO A 11 0.23 -1.66 19.26
CA PRO A 11 1.57 -1.96 19.80
C PRO A 11 1.92 -3.47 19.77
N SER A 12 0.92 -4.33 19.68
CA SER A 12 1.03 -5.79 19.60
C SER A 12 1.25 -6.34 18.18
N TYR A 13 1.59 -5.50 17.19
CA TYR A 13 1.89 -5.96 15.84
C TYR A 13 3.00 -7.03 15.79
N LYS A 14 2.89 -7.98 14.85
CA LYS A 14 3.90 -9.03 14.66
C LYS A 14 5.11 -8.51 13.91
N LYS A 15 4.89 -7.89 12.74
CA LYS A 15 5.90 -7.38 11.82
C LYS A 15 5.34 -6.26 10.94
N VAL A 16 6.19 -5.34 10.49
CA VAL A 16 5.87 -4.33 9.46
C VAL A 16 6.83 -4.51 8.28
N TYR A 17 6.28 -4.55 7.06
CA TYR A 17 7.05 -4.38 5.84
C TYR A 17 6.81 -2.97 5.32
N PHE A 18 7.87 -2.19 5.18
CA PHE A 18 7.80 -0.80 4.72
C PHE A 18 8.50 -0.66 3.38
N PHE A 19 7.74 -0.32 2.34
CA PHE A 19 8.24 -0.18 0.97
C PHE A 19 8.34 1.30 0.63
N GLU A 20 9.49 1.72 0.11
CA GLU A 20 9.75 3.11 -0.30
C GLU A 20 10.80 3.10 -1.43
N PRO A 21 10.42 3.39 -2.68
CA PRO A 21 11.36 3.38 -3.81
C PRO A 21 12.33 4.57 -3.81
N GLU A 22 11.93 5.73 -3.29
CA GLU A 22 12.74 6.94 -3.36
C GLU A 22 13.84 6.92 -2.29
N SER A 23 15.09 7.16 -2.69
CA SER A 23 16.24 6.86 -1.84
C SER A 23 16.34 7.78 -0.62
N ASP A 24 15.93 9.04 -0.75
CA ASP A 24 15.95 10.01 0.34
C ASP A 24 14.82 9.75 1.33
N ASN A 25 13.60 9.48 0.86
CA ASN A 25 12.49 9.06 1.71
C ASN A 25 12.81 7.73 2.44
N TYR A 26 13.47 6.79 1.76
CA TYR A 26 13.91 5.53 2.38
C TYR A 26 14.92 5.78 3.51
N ARG A 27 15.91 6.67 3.30
CA ARG A 27 16.89 7.05 4.33
C ARG A 27 16.21 7.71 5.53
N LEU A 28 15.28 8.63 5.29
CA LEU A 28 14.50 9.27 6.34
C LEU A 28 13.67 8.24 7.13
N ALA A 29 12.98 7.33 6.43
CA ALA A 29 12.23 6.25 7.06
C ALA A 29 13.13 5.36 7.93
N LYS A 30 14.35 5.04 7.45
CA LYS A 30 15.33 4.25 8.20
C LYS A 30 15.73 4.92 9.52
N VAL A 31 15.89 6.24 9.53
CA VAL A 31 16.18 7.00 10.75
C VAL A 31 14.95 7.04 11.68
N ASN A 32 13.78 7.39 11.13
CA ASN A 32 12.54 7.56 11.90
C ASN A 32 12.00 6.26 12.51
N LEU A 33 12.37 5.11 11.94
CA LEU A 33 11.90 3.79 12.35
C LEU A 33 13.00 2.96 13.06
N ALA A 34 14.20 3.52 13.26
CA ALA A 34 15.36 2.78 13.80
C ALA A 34 15.12 2.17 15.19
N ASP A 35 14.34 2.83 16.04
CA ASP A 35 14.05 2.41 17.41
C ASP A 35 12.80 1.51 17.51
N LYS A 36 12.19 1.16 16.37
CA LYS A 36 10.97 0.34 16.33
C LYS A 36 11.29 -1.11 16.05
N ARG A 37 10.63 -2.01 16.79
CA ARG A 37 10.84 -3.46 16.66
C ARG A 37 10.24 -4.01 15.38
N ASN A 38 10.80 -5.12 14.88
CA ASN A 38 10.18 -5.95 13.83
C ASN A 38 9.72 -5.20 12.58
N ILE A 39 10.49 -4.20 12.13
CA ILE A 39 10.26 -3.50 10.86
C ILE A 39 11.30 -3.94 9.84
N GLN A 40 10.85 -4.34 8.65
CA GLN A 40 11.70 -4.59 7.50
C GLN A 40 11.47 -3.48 6.48
N LEU A 41 12.47 -2.61 6.31
CA LEU A 41 12.45 -1.56 5.30
C LEU A 41 12.99 -2.11 3.97
N ILE A 42 12.27 -1.87 2.88
CA ILE A 42 12.55 -2.37 1.54
C ILE A 42 12.60 -1.17 0.59
N ASN A 43 13.77 -0.90 0.02
CA ASN A 43 13.94 0.21 -0.92
C ASN A 43 13.49 -0.19 -2.33
N LYS A 44 12.19 -0.45 -2.49
CA LYS A 44 11.56 -0.87 -3.75
C LYS A 44 10.15 -0.29 -3.83
N GLY A 45 9.68 -0.04 -5.05
CA GLY A 45 8.29 0.29 -5.34
C GLY A 45 7.44 -0.97 -5.48
N CYS A 46 6.15 -0.88 -5.14
CA CYS A 46 5.20 -1.98 -5.31
C CYS A 46 4.60 -1.92 -6.72
N SER A 47 4.56 -3.06 -7.42
CA SER A 47 4.03 -3.16 -8.79
C SER A 47 3.49 -4.55 -9.08
N LEU A 48 2.97 -4.79 -10.28
CA LEU A 48 2.44 -6.08 -10.74
C LEU A 48 3.48 -7.20 -10.70
N LYS A 49 4.74 -6.88 -10.99
CA LYS A 49 5.85 -7.84 -11.11
C LYS A 49 7.16 -7.21 -10.69
N ASN A 50 8.17 -8.06 -10.54
CA ASN A 50 9.54 -7.59 -10.30
C ASN A 50 10.07 -6.98 -11.60
N ASP A 51 10.47 -5.72 -11.53
CA ASP A 51 10.93 -4.96 -12.70
C ASP A 51 11.83 -3.79 -12.26
N THR A 52 12.25 -2.99 -13.22
CA THR A 52 12.87 -1.69 -13.00
C THR A 52 11.98 -0.60 -13.59
N ALA A 53 11.91 0.56 -12.93
CA ALA A 53 11.33 1.76 -13.51
C ALA A 53 12.18 2.99 -13.17
N TYR A 54 11.75 4.16 -13.64
CA TYR A 54 12.37 5.43 -13.31
C TYR A 54 11.36 6.32 -12.56
N LEU A 55 11.84 7.04 -11.55
CA LEU A 55 11.10 8.14 -10.95
C LEU A 55 11.36 9.41 -11.75
N VAL A 56 10.29 10.13 -12.08
CA VAL A 56 10.35 11.49 -12.60
C VAL A 56 10.13 12.42 -11.42
N ALA A 57 11.11 13.27 -11.12
CA ALA A 57 10.97 14.29 -10.09
C ALA A 57 10.20 15.49 -10.68
N ASP A 58 8.91 15.60 -10.38
CA ASP A 58 8.20 16.87 -10.47
C ASP A 58 7.72 17.28 -9.09
N LYS A 59 7.74 18.58 -8.82
CA LYS A 59 8.08 19.23 -7.52
C LYS A 59 7.38 18.80 -6.22
N ASP A 60 6.44 17.86 -6.21
CA ASP A 60 5.83 17.32 -4.99
C ASP A 60 5.34 15.85 -5.15
N ILE A 61 5.56 15.18 -6.30
CA ILE A 61 5.03 13.83 -6.58
C ILE A 61 6.05 13.01 -7.39
N SER A 62 6.52 11.90 -6.81
CA SER A 62 7.39 10.92 -7.49
C SER A 62 6.53 9.91 -8.26
N VAL A 63 6.43 10.08 -9.58
CA VAL A 63 5.66 9.17 -10.46
C VAL A 63 6.57 8.14 -11.12
N VAL A 64 6.11 6.89 -11.19
CA VAL A 64 6.80 5.78 -11.88
C VAL A 64 6.61 5.89 -13.40
N SER A 65 7.71 5.90 -14.14
CA SER A 65 7.79 6.09 -15.59
C SER A 65 8.81 5.13 -16.24
N SER A 66 8.75 4.98 -17.57
CA SER A 66 9.76 4.28 -18.37
C SER A 66 11.04 5.08 -18.59
N GLU A 67 11.00 6.39 -18.33
CA GLU A 67 12.11 7.34 -18.43
C GLU A 67 12.11 8.28 -17.22
N GLY A 68 13.27 8.71 -16.73
CA GLY A 68 13.37 9.61 -15.58
C GLY A 68 14.77 9.70 -15.01
N ASP A 69 14.93 10.48 -13.94
CA ASP A 69 16.23 10.86 -13.38
C ASP A 69 16.80 9.80 -12.43
N GLN A 70 15.92 9.05 -11.75
CA GLN A 70 16.33 8.04 -10.78
C GLN A 70 15.76 6.67 -11.13
N ARG A 71 16.66 5.71 -11.40
CA ARG A 71 16.30 4.30 -11.56
C ARG A 71 15.91 3.68 -10.21
N ILE A 72 14.79 2.98 -10.17
CA ILE A 72 14.26 2.27 -8.99
C ILE A 72 13.95 0.81 -9.30
N GLU A 73 14.01 -0.03 -8.27
CA GLU A 73 13.55 -1.42 -8.36
C GLU A 73 12.08 -1.53 -7.97
N LEU A 74 11.33 -2.36 -8.70
CA LEU A 74 9.94 -2.69 -8.45
C LEU A 74 9.80 -4.13 -7.99
N VAL A 75 8.77 -4.40 -7.19
CA VAL A 75 8.50 -5.73 -6.64
C VAL A 75 7.01 -6.03 -6.55
N ALA A 76 6.64 -7.27 -6.88
CA ALA A 76 5.32 -7.80 -6.56
C ALA A 76 5.27 -8.21 -5.08
N LEU A 77 4.28 -7.74 -4.33
CA LEU A 77 4.13 -8.07 -2.90
C LEU A 77 3.99 -9.58 -2.68
N ASP A 78 3.34 -10.29 -3.59
CA ASP A 78 3.22 -11.76 -3.58
C ASP A 78 4.59 -12.47 -3.58
N SER A 79 5.67 -11.81 -4.02
CA SER A 79 7.03 -12.37 -4.02
C SER A 79 7.82 -12.10 -2.73
N VAL A 80 7.30 -11.24 -1.85
CA VAL A 80 8.01 -10.77 -0.64
C VAL A 80 7.30 -11.22 0.63
N ILE A 81 5.98 -11.15 0.64
CA ILE A 81 5.18 -11.40 1.83
C ILE A 81 4.69 -12.86 1.75
N LEU A 82 5.15 -13.66 2.70
CA LEU A 82 4.64 -15.01 2.90
C LEU A 82 3.21 -14.95 3.46
N GLU A 83 2.43 -16.00 3.19
CA GLU A 83 1.08 -16.16 3.73
C GLU A 83 1.09 -16.00 5.26
N ASP A 84 0.25 -15.11 5.79
CA ASP A 84 0.08 -14.84 7.21
C ASP A 84 -1.39 -14.48 7.47
N GLU A 85 -1.82 -14.66 8.71
CA GLU A 85 -3.17 -14.27 9.14
C GLU A 85 -3.19 -12.82 9.61
N ASN A 86 -4.35 -12.15 9.49
CA ASN A 86 -4.55 -10.79 10.00
C ASN A 86 -3.64 -9.72 9.37
N ILE A 87 -3.42 -9.80 8.06
CA ILE A 87 -2.67 -8.79 7.31
C ILE A 87 -3.49 -7.49 7.15
N LEU A 88 -2.81 -6.35 7.29
CA LEU A 88 -3.28 -5.02 6.90
C LEU A 88 -2.33 -4.49 5.81
N ILE A 89 -2.88 -4.06 4.68
CA ILE A 89 -2.10 -3.40 3.62
C ILE A 89 -2.59 -1.96 3.48
N LYS A 90 -1.69 -1.01 3.72
CA LYS A 90 -1.90 0.41 3.36
C LYS A 90 -1.22 0.67 2.03
N MET A 91 -1.92 1.30 1.09
CA MET A 91 -1.37 1.74 -0.19
C MET A 91 -1.61 3.24 -0.36
N ASP A 92 -0.52 3.94 -0.60
CA ASP A 92 -0.43 5.38 -0.77
C ASP A 92 0.89 5.59 -1.51
N ILE A 93 0.85 5.31 -2.81
CA ILE A 93 2.03 5.04 -3.63
C ILE A 93 2.00 5.82 -4.95
N GLU A 94 1.44 7.03 -4.88
CA GLU A 94 1.53 8.05 -5.92
C GLU A 94 1.14 7.56 -7.33
N GLY A 95 0.01 6.85 -7.43
CA GLY A 95 -0.59 6.41 -8.69
C GLY A 95 -0.28 4.96 -9.10
N ALA A 96 0.56 4.25 -8.34
CA ALA A 96 0.87 2.83 -8.58
C ALA A 96 -0.13 1.85 -7.92
N GLU A 97 -1.22 2.31 -7.29
CA GLU A 97 -2.14 1.48 -6.51
C GLU A 97 -2.72 0.32 -7.30
N TYR A 98 -3.15 0.56 -8.54
CA TYR A 98 -3.74 -0.47 -9.38
C TYR A 98 -2.75 -1.61 -9.67
N GLU A 99 -1.52 -1.28 -10.06
CA GLU A 99 -0.46 -2.25 -10.34
C GLU A 99 -0.02 -2.98 -9.07
N ALA A 100 0.08 -2.28 -7.94
CA ALA A 100 0.43 -2.91 -6.66
C ALA A 100 -0.64 -3.91 -6.17
N ILE A 101 -1.93 -3.64 -6.43
CA ILE A 101 -3.02 -4.58 -6.16
C ILE A 101 -2.89 -5.82 -7.05
N LEU A 102 -2.55 -5.65 -8.33
CA LEU A 102 -2.27 -6.78 -9.21
C LEU A 102 -1.08 -7.61 -8.70
N GLY A 103 -0.05 -6.95 -8.17
CA GLY A 103 1.13 -7.59 -7.58
C GLY A 103 0.89 -8.27 -6.23
N CYS A 104 -0.31 -8.15 -5.66
CA CYS A 104 -0.69 -8.79 -4.39
C CYS A 104 -1.99 -9.60 -4.48
N MET A 105 -2.39 -10.00 -5.69
CA MET A 105 -3.62 -10.76 -5.93
C MET A 105 -3.67 -12.07 -5.13
N ASN A 106 -2.56 -12.79 -5.00
CA ASN A 106 -2.57 -14.05 -4.26
C ASN A 106 -2.76 -13.80 -2.76
N ILE A 107 -2.11 -12.78 -2.21
CA ILE A 107 -2.36 -12.34 -0.82
C ILE A 107 -3.83 -11.96 -0.63
N ILE A 108 -4.42 -11.17 -1.54
CA ILE A 108 -5.83 -10.75 -1.45
C ILE A 108 -6.79 -11.95 -1.49
N LYS A 109 -6.50 -12.94 -2.35
CA LYS A 109 -7.32 -14.16 -2.51
C LYS A 109 -7.21 -15.12 -1.33
N LYS A 110 -6.00 -15.30 -0.79
CA LYS A 110 -5.72 -16.37 0.19
C LYS A 110 -5.77 -15.89 1.63
N CYS A 111 -5.32 -14.67 1.90
CA CYS A 111 -5.12 -14.18 3.27
C CYS A 111 -6.22 -13.21 3.74
N ASN A 112 -7.15 -12.82 2.85
CA ASN A 112 -8.20 -11.82 3.12
C ASN A 112 -7.68 -10.61 3.95
N PRO A 113 -6.63 -9.91 3.47
CA PRO A 113 -6.07 -8.76 4.17
C PRO A 113 -7.10 -7.65 4.29
N THR A 114 -7.05 -6.86 5.37
CA THR A 114 -7.72 -5.56 5.34
C THR A 114 -6.92 -4.62 4.45
N LEU A 115 -7.55 -3.92 3.51
CA LEU A 115 -6.89 -2.96 2.64
C LEU A 115 -7.32 -1.55 2.98
N ALA A 116 -6.38 -0.60 2.97
CA ALA A 116 -6.62 0.83 3.03
C ALA A 116 -5.87 1.48 1.85
N VAL A 117 -6.59 1.89 0.81
CA VAL A 117 -6.02 2.32 -0.48
C VAL A 117 -6.39 3.77 -0.74
N SER A 118 -5.38 4.63 -0.89
CA SER A 118 -5.56 6.00 -1.41
C SER A 118 -6.07 5.93 -2.85
N VAL A 119 -7.15 6.65 -3.17
CA VAL A 119 -7.77 6.63 -4.51
C VAL A 119 -7.82 8.00 -5.18
N TYR A 120 -7.11 8.98 -4.62
CA TYR A 120 -7.12 10.36 -5.11
C TYR A 120 -6.03 10.66 -6.15
N HIS A 121 -5.03 9.78 -6.33
CA HIS A 121 -3.92 10.00 -7.27
C HIS A 121 -4.36 9.96 -8.74
N SER A 122 -5.44 9.23 -9.07
CA SER A 122 -6.08 9.25 -10.38
C SER A 122 -7.60 9.26 -10.26
N VAL A 123 -8.27 10.05 -11.10
CA VAL A 123 -9.75 9.99 -11.23
C VAL A 123 -10.22 8.57 -11.55
N SER A 124 -9.41 7.80 -12.27
CA SER A 124 -9.74 6.42 -12.61
C SER A 124 -9.73 5.48 -11.39
N ASP A 125 -8.95 5.77 -10.36
CA ASP A 125 -8.83 4.93 -9.16
C ASP A 125 -10.14 4.79 -8.40
N PHE A 126 -10.99 5.82 -8.44
CA PHE A 126 -12.31 5.79 -7.81
C PHE A 126 -13.21 4.65 -8.30
N TRP A 127 -13.04 4.17 -9.53
CA TRP A 127 -13.86 3.08 -10.07
C TRP A 127 -13.05 1.81 -10.35
N ARG A 128 -11.80 1.92 -10.81
CA ARG A 128 -11.00 0.74 -11.19
C ARG A 128 -10.51 -0.05 -9.98
N ILE A 129 -10.16 0.64 -8.88
CA ILE A 129 -9.67 0.00 -7.65
C ILE A 129 -10.76 -0.87 -7.01
N PRO A 130 -11.98 -0.36 -6.71
CA PRO A 130 -13.01 -1.21 -6.13
C PRO A 130 -13.44 -2.34 -7.06
N PHE A 131 -13.51 -2.10 -8.38
CA PHE A 131 -13.79 -3.17 -9.34
C PHE A 131 -12.73 -4.27 -9.31
N LEU A 132 -11.45 -3.89 -9.34
CA LEU A 132 -10.34 -4.83 -9.30
C LEU A 132 -10.35 -5.66 -8.01
N VAL A 133 -10.38 -5.02 -6.83
CA VAL A 133 -10.36 -5.72 -5.54
C VAL A 133 -11.54 -6.69 -5.41
N LEU A 134 -12.75 -6.25 -5.77
CA LEU A 134 -13.95 -7.10 -5.67
C LEU A 134 -13.97 -8.22 -6.71
N SER A 135 -13.32 -8.05 -7.87
CA SER A 135 -13.13 -9.14 -8.83
C SER A 135 -12.14 -10.20 -8.34
N ILE A 136 -11.14 -9.79 -7.57
CA ILE A 136 -10.14 -10.68 -6.97
C ILE A 136 -10.76 -11.46 -5.81
N ASN A 137 -11.52 -10.76 -4.95
CA ASN A 137 -12.18 -11.33 -3.80
C ASN A 137 -13.50 -10.58 -3.51
N PRO A 138 -14.66 -11.19 -3.76
CA PRO A 138 -15.95 -10.53 -3.56
C PRO A 138 -16.38 -10.44 -2.09
N ASN A 139 -15.63 -11.05 -1.14
CA ASN A 139 -15.99 -11.10 0.28
C ASN A 139 -15.52 -9.87 1.08
N TYR A 140 -15.39 -8.72 0.43
CA TYR A 140 -15.08 -7.45 1.09
C TYR A 140 -16.33 -6.58 1.24
N LYS A 141 -16.40 -5.89 2.37
CA LYS A 141 -17.21 -4.68 2.50
C LYS A 141 -16.34 -3.47 2.21
N LEU A 142 -16.81 -2.62 1.30
CA LEU A 142 -16.16 -1.38 0.91
C LEU A 142 -16.68 -0.22 1.76
N PHE A 143 -15.75 0.58 2.30
CA PHE A 143 -16.04 1.86 2.95
C PHE A 143 -15.18 2.96 2.32
N VAL A 144 -15.69 4.18 2.31
CA VAL A 144 -14.96 5.36 1.82
C VAL A 144 -14.89 6.39 2.94
N ARG A 145 -13.71 6.98 3.13
CA ARG A 145 -13.50 8.12 4.03
C ARG A 145 -12.64 9.16 3.33
N HIS A 146 -12.95 10.42 3.62
CA HIS A 146 -12.22 11.57 3.15
C HIS A 146 -11.71 12.34 4.38
N TYR A 147 -10.44 12.72 4.39
CA TYR A 147 -9.75 13.24 5.58
C TYR A 147 -9.34 14.71 5.49
N THR A 148 -9.57 15.39 4.37
CA THR A 148 -9.23 16.83 4.23
C THR A 148 -10.42 17.64 3.72
N GLU A 149 -10.20 18.92 3.43
CA GLU A 149 -11.15 19.77 2.68
C GLU A 149 -10.75 19.90 1.19
N THR A 150 -9.64 19.26 0.81
CA THR A 150 -9.07 19.31 -0.55
C THR A 150 -9.45 18.07 -1.34
N VAL A 151 -8.93 17.89 -2.56
CA VAL A 151 -9.16 16.66 -3.33
C VAL A 151 -8.31 15.46 -2.86
N TYR A 152 -7.30 15.71 -2.03
CA TYR A 152 -6.37 14.70 -1.52
C TYR A 152 -6.95 13.93 -0.32
N GLU A 153 -6.29 12.82 0.06
CA GLU A 153 -6.61 12.05 1.27
C GLU A 153 -8.00 11.39 1.26
N THR A 154 -8.45 10.94 0.07
CA THR A 154 -9.58 10.01 -0.05
C THR A 154 -9.09 8.57 -0.02
N VAL A 155 -9.58 7.79 0.94
CA VAL A 155 -9.16 6.40 1.18
C VAL A 155 -10.34 5.45 1.10
N MET A 156 -10.19 4.38 0.32
CA MET A 156 -11.09 3.24 0.30
C MET A 156 -10.58 2.15 1.23
N TYR A 157 -11.49 1.64 2.07
CA TYR A 157 -11.22 0.53 2.97
C TYR A 157 -11.96 -0.71 2.51
N PHE A 158 -11.23 -1.80 2.31
CA PHE A 158 -11.78 -3.11 2.01
C PHE A 158 -11.61 -3.99 3.24
N VAL A 159 -12.71 -4.26 3.93
CA VAL A 159 -12.72 -5.05 5.18
C VAL A 159 -13.40 -6.39 4.92
N PRO A 160 -12.72 -7.53 5.13
CA PRO A 160 -13.34 -8.85 4.97
C PRO A 160 -14.56 -8.99 5.87
N ASN A 161 -15.64 -9.59 5.36
CA ASN A 161 -16.90 -9.70 6.12
C ASN A 161 -16.73 -10.42 7.47
N GLU A 162 -15.86 -11.42 7.55
CA GLU A 162 -15.56 -12.16 8.78
C GLU A 162 -14.99 -11.27 9.89
N LYS A 163 -14.25 -10.21 9.54
CA LYS A 163 -13.67 -9.26 10.52
C LYS A 163 -14.70 -8.25 11.04
N LEU A 164 -15.82 -8.09 10.35
CA LEU A 164 -16.93 -7.23 10.80
C LEU A 164 -17.80 -7.94 11.85
N LEU A 165 -17.98 -9.25 11.70
CA LEU A 165 -18.77 -10.07 12.62
C LEU A 165 -18.12 -10.25 14.00
N LEU A 166 -16.80 -10.11 14.09
CA LEU A 166 -16.06 -10.18 15.35
C LEU A 166 -16.16 -8.89 16.20
N ASN A 167 -16.72 -7.80 15.63
CA ASN A 167 -16.86 -6.50 16.28
C ASN A 167 -18.33 -6.09 16.50
N SER A 168 -19.27 -7.02 16.31
CA SER A 168 -20.72 -6.87 16.54
C SER A 168 -21.17 -7.72 17.72
#